data_AF-A0A3D4US65-F1
#
_entry.id   AF-A0A3D4US65-F1
#
_cell.length_a   1.000
_cell.length_b   1.000
_cell.length_c   1.000
_cell.angle_alpha   90.00
_cell.angle_beta   90.00
_cell.angle_gamma   90.00
#
_symmetry.space_group_name_H-M   'P 1'
#
loop_
_entity.id
_entity.type
_entity.pdbx_description
1 polymer ?
#
loop_
_entity_poly.entity_id
_entity_poly.type
_entity_poly.pdbx_seq_one_letter_code
_entity_poly.pdbx_strand_id
1 'polypeptide(L)'
;MRKTEASENGYSITLVRKGVDFDLDPSTPATFELFNNYPNPFNPATNIKFGIPSSSFVTIEIFNILGQKVHTLTNKSYEAGFYTIPF
;
A
#
# COMPACT_ATOMS: atom_id res chain seq x y z
N MET A 1 -29.07 8.12 14.97
CA MET A 1 -29.91 7.38 14.00
C MET A 1 -30.03 8.18 12.73
N ARG A 2 -29.27 7.85 11.68
CA ARG A 2 -29.61 8.14 10.28
C ARG A 2 -28.97 7.04 9.43
N LYS A 3 -29.82 6.22 8.80
CA LYS A 3 -29.45 5.19 7.84
C LYS A 3 -29.45 5.86 6.46
N THR A 4 -28.37 5.72 5.70
CA THR A 4 -28.38 5.99 4.27
C THR A 4 -27.99 4.70 3.58
N GLU A 5 -28.99 4.06 2.96
CA GLU A 5 -28.83 2.87 2.14
C GLU A 5 -28.53 3.32 0.71
N ALA A 6 -27.43 2.81 0.14
CA ALA A 6 -27.23 2.77 -1.30
C ALA A 6 -27.14 1.28 -1.67
N SER A 7 -28.19 0.80 -2.34
CA SER A 7 -28.33 -0.58 -2.83
C SER A 7 -27.89 -0.62 -4.28
N GLU A 8 -26.73 -1.21 -4.55
CA GLU A 8 -26.48 -1.86 -5.82
C GLU A 8 -25.91 -3.26 -5.53
N ASN A 9 -26.55 -4.28 -6.12
CA ASN A 9 -26.14 -5.69 -6.17
C ASN A 9 -26.45 -6.62 -4.97
N GLY A 10 -27.52 -6.38 -4.20
CA GLY A 10 -28.15 -7.44 -3.39
C GLY A 10 -27.34 -8.00 -2.20
N TYR A 11 -26.18 -7.42 -1.90
CA TYR A 11 -25.41 -7.72 -0.69
C TYR A 11 -25.33 -6.48 0.18
N SER A 12 -26.07 -6.48 1.30
CA SER A 12 -25.90 -5.48 2.35
C SER A 12 -24.75 -5.91 3.27
N ILE A 13 -23.55 -5.35 3.07
CA ILE A 13 -22.46 -5.48 4.06
C ILE A 13 -22.79 -4.51 5.20
N THR A 14 -23.37 -5.04 6.28
CA THR A 14 -23.58 -4.25 7.51
C THR A 14 -22.27 -4.22 8.29
N LEU A 15 -21.50 -3.14 8.15
CA LEU A 15 -20.38 -2.87 9.05
C LEU A 15 -20.94 -2.43 10.41
N VAL A 16 -21.09 -3.38 11.33
CA VAL A 16 -21.36 -3.06 12.74
C VAL A 16 -20.05 -2.58 13.36
N ARG A 17 -19.82 -1.26 13.37
CA ARG A 17 -18.71 -0.65 14.12
C ARG A 17 -18.98 -0.85 15.62
N LYS A 18 -18.49 -1.95 16.19
CA LYS A 18 -18.39 -2.11 17.64
C LYS A 18 -17.40 -1.06 18.12
N GLY A 19 -17.88 -0.12 18.94
CA GLY A 19 -17.14 1.05 19.39
C GLY A 19 -15.78 0.70 19.99
N VAL A 20 -14.75 0.93 19.19
CA VAL A 20 -13.38 1.25 19.59
C VAL A 20 -12.96 2.26 18.55
N ASP A 21 -12.83 3.53 18.95
CA ASP A 21 -12.22 4.55 18.12
C ASP A 21 -10.74 4.19 17.99
N PHE A 22 -10.44 3.31 17.03
CA PHE A 22 -9.14 3.30 16.41
C PHE A 22 -9.11 4.58 15.57
N ASP A 23 -8.37 5.58 16.05
CA ASP A 23 -7.88 6.69 15.24
C ASP A 23 -6.97 6.08 14.16
N LEU A 24 -7.59 5.51 13.13
CA LEU A 24 -6.91 5.12 11.91
C LEU A 24 -6.57 6.43 11.22
N ASP A 25 -5.38 6.96 11.51
CA ASP A 25 -4.82 8.03 10.73
C ASP A 25 -4.74 7.53 9.28
N PRO A 26 -5.51 8.10 8.34
CA PRO A 26 -5.52 7.64 6.95
C PRO A 26 -4.16 7.83 6.26
N SER A 27 -3.22 8.55 6.88
CA SER A 27 -1.84 8.69 6.42
C SER A 27 -0.94 7.49 6.78
N THR A 28 -1.40 6.60 7.67
CA THR A 28 -0.68 5.41 8.08
C THR A 28 -1.39 4.14 7.61
N PRO A 29 -0.73 3.27 6.82
CA PRO A 29 -1.35 2.03 6.38
C PRO A 29 -1.56 1.07 7.55
N ALA A 30 -2.65 0.31 7.51
CA ALA A 30 -2.96 -0.69 8.55
C ALA A 30 -2.11 -1.96 8.41
N THR A 31 -1.58 -2.22 7.21
CA THR A 31 -0.79 -3.41 6.87
C THR A 31 0.37 -3.05 5.94
N PHE A 32 1.35 -3.95 5.81
CA PHE A 32 2.34 -3.82 4.75
C PHE A 32 1.68 -3.97 3.38
N GLU A 33 1.90 -2.99 2.50
CA GLU A 33 1.30 -2.95 1.18
C GLU A 33 2.34 -2.57 0.14
N LEU A 34 2.38 -3.31 -0.98
CA LEU A 34 3.11 -2.94 -2.18
C LEU A 34 2.07 -2.72 -3.27
N PHE A 35 2.05 -1.52 -3.84
CA PHE A 35 1.06 -1.17 -4.87
C PHE A 35 1.54 -1.66 -6.23
N ASN A 36 0.59 -2.14 -7.05
CA ASN A 36 0.87 -2.59 -8.41
C ASN A 36 1.52 -1.47 -9.24
N ASN A 37 2.59 -1.80 -9.95
CA ASN A 37 3.21 -0.96 -10.98
C ASN A 37 2.38 -1.04 -12.27
N TYR A 38 1.21 -0.38 -12.31
CA TYR A 38 0.34 -0.37 -13.49
C TYR A 38 -0.06 1.06 -13.91
N PRO A 39 -0.23 1.32 -15.23
CA PRO A 39 0.18 0.49 -16.36
C PRO A 39 1.65 0.74 -16.67
N ASN A 40 2.49 -0.30 -16.63
CA ASN A 40 3.86 -0.18 -17.11
C ASN A 40 4.10 -1.02 -18.37
N PRO A 41 4.06 -0.40 -19.56
CA PRO A 41 4.47 -1.06 -20.79
C PRO A 41 5.69 -0.45 -21.50
N PHE A 42 6.48 0.46 -20.88
CA PHE A 42 7.76 1.07 -21.36
C PHE A 42 7.83 2.59 -21.00
N ASN A 43 7.91 2.96 -19.72
CA ASN A 43 8.17 4.36 -19.33
C ASN A 43 9.45 4.45 -18.47
N PRO A 44 10.46 5.29 -18.83
CA PRO A 44 11.77 5.37 -18.16
C PRO A 44 11.76 5.96 -16.73
N ALA A 45 10.59 6.18 -16.13
CA ALA A 45 10.44 6.52 -14.72
C ALA A 45 9.25 5.76 -14.13
N THR A 46 9.51 4.66 -13.44
CA THR A 46 8.50 3.85 -12.73
C THR A 46 8.46 4.30 -11.28
N ASN A 47 7.27 4.59 -10.73
CA ASN A 47 7.15 4.88 -9.31
C ASN A 47 6.74 3.62 -8.54
N ILE A 48 7.53 3.23 -7.55
CA ILE A 48 7.20 2.14 -6.63
C ILE A 48 6.61 2.74 -5.37
N LYS A 49 5.33 2.46 -5.12
CA LYS A 49 4.62 2.89 -3.92
C LYS A 49 4.48 1.73 -2.94
N PHE A 50 4.75 1.99 -1.66
CA PHE A 50 4.58 1.03 -0.57
C PHE A 50 4.10 1.69 0.71
N GLY A 51 3.45 0.91 1.56
CA GLY A 51 2.95 1.30 2.87
C GLY A 51 3.59 0.49 3.98
N ILE A 52 3.97 1.15 5.08
CA ILE A 52 4.55 0.54 6.28
C ILE A 52 3.69 0.91 7.49
N PRO A 53 3.14 -0.07 8.23
CA PRO A 53 2.26 0.20 9.37
C PRO A 53 2.99 0.61 10.66
N SER A 54 4.29 0.29 10.76
CA SER A 54 5.13 0.58 11.94
C SER A 54 6.60 0.65 11.52
N SER A 55 7.41 1.44 12.22
CA SER A 55 8.82 1.65 11.89
C SER A 55 9.56 0.33 11.60
N SER A 56 10.09 0.19 10.39
CA SER A 56 10.60 -1.08 9.86
C SER A 56 11.77 -0.87 8.92
N PHE A 57 12.66 -1.86 8.85
CA PHE A 57 13.72 -1.91 7.86
C PHE A 57 13.17 -2.49 6.55
N VAL A 58 13.29 -1.74 5.45
CA VAL A 58 12.71 -2.13 4.16
C VAL A 58 13.79 -2.21 3.08
N THR A 59 13.83 -3.38 2.45
CA THR A 59 14.67 -3.68 1.28
C THR A 59 13.78 -3.98 0.09
N ILE A 60 13.93 -3.22 -1.00
CA ILE A 60 13.24 -3.47 -2.27
C ILE A 60 14.30 -3.72 -3.34
N GLU A 61 14.29 -4.91 -3.93
CA GLU A 61 15.23 -5.35 -4.95
C GLU A 61 14.51 -5.65 -6.26
N ILE A 62 15.13 -5.28 -7.37
CA ILE A 62 14.63 -5.50 -8.72
C ILE A 62 15.44 -6.63 -9.35
N PHE A 63 14.74 -7.61 -9.90
CA PHE A 63 15.32 -8.76 -10.60
C PHE A 63 14.87 -8.79 -12.06
N ASN A 64 15.74 -9.29 -12.95
CA ASN A 64 15.36 -9.58 -14.32
C ASN A 64 14.65 -10.94 -14.43
N ILE A 65 14.18 -11.29 -15.62
CA ILE A 65 13.47 -12.56 -15.88
C ILE A 65 14.33 -13.81 -15.65
N LEU A 66 15.66 -13.66 -15.60
CA LEU A 66 16.61 -14.73 -15.30
C LEU A 66 16.86 -14.86 -13.78
N GLY A 67 16.17 -14.07 -12.96
CA GLY A 67 16.35 -14.03 -11.50
C GLY A 67 17.63 -13.32 -11.04
N GLN A 68 18.30 -12.58 -11.92
CA GLN A 68 19.50 -11.82 -11.57
C GLN A 68 19.09 -10.47 -10.98
N LYS A 69 19.71 -10.09 -9.85
CA LYS A 69 19.48 -8.78 -9.25
C LYS A 69 20.06 -7.68 -10.14
N VAL A 70 19.19 -6.75 -10.55
CA VAL A 70 19.53 -5.60 -11.39
C VAL A 70 19.76 -4.35 -10.54
N HIS A 71 18.96 -4.16 -9.49
CA HIS A 71 19.03 -2.96 -8.66
C HIS A 71 18.47 -3.17 -7.25
N THR A 72 18.88 -2.33 -6.31
CA THR A 72 18.27 -2.22 -4.98
C THR A 72 17.73 -0.80 -4.84
N LEU A 73 16.41 -0.65 -4.85
CA LEU A 73 15.72 0.64 -4.77
C LEU A 73 15.81 1.30 -3.40
N THR A 74 15.76 0.47 -2.35
CA THR A 74 15.92 0.93 -0.98
C THR A 74 16.46 -0.20 -0.12
N ASN A 75 17.20 0.17 0.91
CA ASN A 75 17.75 -0.74 1.91
C ASN A 75 18.02 0.03 3.21
N LYS A 76 16.95 0.55 3.85
CA LYS A 76 17.05 1.41 5.03
C LYS A 76 15.80 1.32 5.91
N SER A 77 15.88 1.90 7.10
CA SER A 77 14.74 2.08 8.00
C SER A 77 13.80 3.17 7.50
N TYR A 78 12.50 2.93 7.67
CA TYR A 78 11.41 3.88 7.44
C TYR A 78 10.51 3.92 8.66
N GLU A 79 9.87 5.06 8.88
CA GLU A 79 8.80 5.19 9.86
C GLU A 79 7.47 4.66 9.28
N ALA A 80 6.43 4.64 10.11
CA ALA A 80 5.10 4.31 9.63
C ALA A 80 4.62 5.36 8.61
N GLY A 81 4.01 4.92 7.51
CA GLY A 81 3.48 5.79 6.47
C GLY A 81 3.53 5.21 5.06
N PHE A 82 3.15 6.04 4.09
CA PHE A 82 3.23 5.74 2.66
C PHE A 82 4.44 6.40 2.02
N TYR A 83 5.13 5.65 1.17
CA TYR A 83 6.32 6.10 0.46
C TYR A 83 6.18 5.86 -1.04
N THR A 84 6.85 6.69 -1.83
CA THR A 84 6.94 6.54 -3.28
C THR A 84 8.38 6.81 -3.70
N ILE A 85 8.98 5.85 -4.40
CA ILE A 85 10.36 5.94 -4.88
C ILE A 85 10.35 5.87 -6.42
N PRO A 86 10.98 6.83 -7.11
CA PRO A 86 11.19 6.75 -8.55
C PRO A 86 12.29 5.73 -8.89
N PHE A 87 12.06 4.94 -9.94
CA PHE A 87 12.97 3.98 -10.55
C PHE A 87 13.17 4.31 -12.03
#